data_AF-A0A520YTG6-F1
#
_entry.id   AF-A0A520YTG6-F1
#
_cell.length_a   1.000
_cell.length_b   1.000
_cell.length_c   1.000
_cell.angle_alpha   90.00
_cell.angle_beta   90.00
_cell.angle_gamma   90.00
#
_symmetry.space_group_name_H-M   'P 1'
#
loop_
_entity.id
_entity.type
_entity.pdbx_description
1 polymer ?
#
loop_
_entity_poly.entity_id
_entity_poly.type
_entity_poly.pdbx_seq_one_letter_code
_entity_poly.pdbx_strand_id
1 'polypeptide(L)'
;MSYTSRNKDQGFTLIEVVIGLAICLILMGVTVSIFNIQRKSYSTQERVAEMQQNVRAAMDMMVREIRMAGYDPTNYGLIGIGTNTTTSIQILADLDGNGTTTAGLNEDITYSYYGANSGADACKIKRKTGGGGFQPFVDNIAGFNFLYYDGSGTTTTAAASIRQIKITITGKTANTASNLGCKYGTFTSLVIPENLNY
;
A
#
# COMPACT_ATOMS: atom_id res chain seq x y z
N MET A 1 21.19 64.56 50.99
CA MET A 1 20.87 63.43 51.90
C MET A 1 19.84 62.56 51.19
N SER A 2 20.25 61.40 50.68
CA SER A 2 19.39 60.51 49.88
C SER A 2 19.11 59.24 50.68
N TYR A 3 17.85 58.91 50.92
CA TYR A 3 17.44 57.69 51.61
C TYR A 3 17.21 56.59 50.57
N THR A 4 18.15 55.66 50.45
CA THR A 4 17.94 54.40 49.73
C THR A 4 17.03 53.48 50.54
N SER A 5 15.81 53.28 50.06
CA SER A 5 14.88 52.27 50.54
C SER A 5 15.46 50.86 50.30
N ARG A 6 15.60 50.09 51.37
CA ARG A 6 16.10 48.70 51.33
C ARG A 6 14.90 47.78 51.11
N ASN A 7 14.79 47.20 49.92
CA ASN A 7 13.82 46.14 49.66
C ASN A 7 14.08 44.97 50.61
N LYS A 8 13.04 44.58 51.34
CA LYS A 8 13.04 43.44 52.25
C LYS A 8 12.62 42.24 51.42
N ASP A 9 13.58 41.58 50.79
CA ASP A 9 13.33 40.33 50.08
C ASP A 9 12.87 39.29 51.11
N GLN A 10 11.59 38.96 51.08
CA GLN A 10 10.99 37.94 51.94
C GLN A 10 11.33 36.57 51.34
N GLY A 11 11.92 35.69 52.15
CA GLY A 11 12.21 34.31 51.76
C GLY A 11 10.95 33.45 51.67
N PHE A 12 11.03 32.32 50.95
CA PHE A 12 9.92 31.39 50.79
C PHE A 12 9.58 30.64 52.08
N THR A 13 8.29 30.43 52.30
CA THR A 13 7.82 29.55 53.38
C THR A 13 7.96 28.09 52.97
N LEU A 14 8.15 27.19 53.95
CA LEU A 14 8.27 25.75 53.69
C LEU A 14 7.01 25.19 53.00
N ILE A 15 5.84 25.73 53.34
CA ILE A 15 4.57 25.33 52.73
C ILE A 15 4.47 25.73 51.25
N GLU A 16 4.97 26.92 50.86
CA GLU A 16 5.01 27.33 49.45
C GLU A 16 5.90 26.42 48.62
N VAL A 17 7.03 25.96 49.16
CA VAL A 17 7.92 25.02 48.48
C VAL A 17 7.23 23.67 48.27
N VAL A 18 6.50 23.15 49.27
CA VAL A 18 5.78 21.88 49.15
C VAL A 18 4.62 21.98 48.14
N ILE A 19 3.85 23.07 48.17
CA ILE A 19 2.77 23.31 47.20
C ILE A 19 3.33 23.45 45.78
N GLY A 20 4.43 24.19 45.61
CA GLY A 20 5.10 24.34 44.31
C GLY A 20 5.58 23.01 43.74
N LEU A 21 6.21 22.17 44.56
CA LEU A 21 6.64 20.81 44.15
C LEU A 21 5.45 19.92 43.79
N ALA A 22 4.36 19.98 44.54
CA ALA A 22 3.16 19.20 44.25
C ALA A 22 2.56 19.56 42.88
N ILE A 23 2.48 20.86 42.55
CA ILE A 23 2.00 21.32 41.24
C ILE A 23 2.95 20.89 40.12
N CYS A 24 4.27 21.01 40.31
CA CYS A 24 5.27 20.55 39.34
C CYS A 24 5.14 19.04 39.04
N LEU A 25 4.92 18.21 40.07
CA LEU A 25 4.72 16.77 39.89
C LEU A 25 3.46 16.45 39.07
N ILE A 26 2.36 17.17 39.32
CA ILE A 26 1.11 17.02 38.55
C ILE A 26 1.36 17.39 37.07
N LEU A 27 2.01 18.53 36.82
CA LEU A 27 2.34 18.98 35.46
C LEU A 27 3.26 17.99 34.72
N MET A 28 4.24 17.43 35.42
CA MET A 28 5.13 16.41 34.87
C MET A 28 4.34 15.14 34.49
N GLY A 29 3.41 14.72 35.35
CA GLY A 29 2.51 13.59 35.07
C GLY A 29 1.71 13.78 33.78
N VAL A 30 1.08 14.96 33.62
CA VAL A 30 0.35 15.32 32.39
C VAL A 30 1.27 15.29 31.16
N THR A 31 2.47 15.86 31.27
CA THR A 31 3.44 15.94 30.17
C THR A 31 3.88 14.55 29.70
N VAL A 32 4.15 13.62 30.63
CA VAL A 32 4.50 12.23 30.30
C VAL A 32 3.34 11.51 29.60
N SER A 33 2.10 11.74 30.03
CA SER A 33 0.92 11.19 29.34
C SER A 33 0.81 11.67 27.89
N ILE A 34 1.00 12.98 27.65
CA ILE A 34 1.00 13.56 26.31
C ILE A 34 2.12 12.94 25.45
N PHE A 35 3.33 12.84 26.00
CA PHE A 35 4.48 12.26 25.30
C PHE A 35 4.21 10.81 24.86
N ASN A 36 3.61 9.99 25.73
CA ASN A 36 3.24 8.62 25.41
C ASN A 36 2.20 8.52 24.28
N ILE A 37 1.19 9.40 24.29
CA ILE A 37 0.19 9.48 23.22
C ILE A 37 0.88 9.87 21.90
N GLN A 38 1.77 10.86 21.95
CA GLN A 38 2.46 11.37 20.78
C GLN A 38 3.37 10.30 20.15
N ARG A 39 4.16 9.59 20.95
CA ARG A 39 5.01 8.47 20.49
C ARG A 39 4.19 7.39 19.78
N LYS A 40 3.04 7.03 20.34
CA LYS A 40 2.12 6.04 19.74
C LYS A 40 1.50 6.54 18.44
N SER A 41 1.12 7.81 18.38
CA SER A 41 0.62 8.45 17.16
C SER A 41 1.66 8.43 16.05
N TYR A 42 2.91 8.83 16.35
CA TYR A 42 4.00 8.83 15.38
C TYR A 42 4.26 7.43 14.80
N SER A 43 4.35 6.40 15.66
CA SER A 43 4.54 5.03 15.17
C SER A 43 3.38 4.53 14.29
N THR A 44 2.15 4.93 14.60
CA THR A 44 0.99 4.57 13.77
C THR A 44 1.04 5.28 12.41
N GLN A 45 1.41 6.56 12.39
CA GLN A 45 1.53 7.33 11.15
C GLN A 45 2.64 6.78 10.25
N GLU A 46 3.79 6.42 10.82
CA GLU A 46 4.90 5.79 10.10
C GLU A 46 4.46 4.50 9.39
N ARG A 47 3.74 3.61 10.09
CA ARG A 47 3.21 2.36 9.51
C ARG A 47 2.19 2.60 8.41
N VAL A 48 1.35 3.62 8.55
CA VAL A 48 0.39 3.99 7.50
C VAL A 48 1.14 4.51 6.27
N ALA A 49 2.17 5.34 6.47
CA ALA A 49 2.99 5.85 5.37
C ALA A 49 3.71 4.70 4.63
N GLU A 50 4.31 3.76 5.36
CA GLU A 50 4.96 2.58 4.80
C GLU A 50 3.98 1.72 3.98
N MET A 51 2.81 1.41 4.55
CA MET A 51 1.74 0.68 3.85
C MET A 51 1.33 1.39 2.55
N GLN A 52 1.12 2.72 2.60
CA GLN A 52 0.75 3.50 1.42
C GLN A 52 1.85 3.51 0.35
N GLN A 53 3.11 3.66 0.75
CA GLN A 53 4.25 3.62 -0.16
C GLN A 53 4.38 2.27 -0.85
N ASN A 54 4.24 1.18 -0.09
CA ASN A 54 4.29 -0.18 -0.62
C ASN A 54 3.18 -0.44 -1.65
N VAL A 55 1.92 -0.08 -1.31
CA VAL A 55 0.79 -0.24 -2.23
C VAL A 55 0.95 0.65 -3.47
N ARG A 56 1.46 1.88 -3.34
CA ARG A 56 1.70 2.77 -4.48
C ARG A 56 2.76 2.20 -5.41
N ALA A 57 3.90 1.76 -4.88
CA ALA A 57 4.96 1.14 -5.68
C ALA A 57 4.46 -0.10 -6.42
N ALA A 58 3.67 -0.93 -5.75
CA ALA A 58 3.04 -2.10 -6.34
C ALA A 58 2.08 -1.72 -7.49
N MET A 59 1.23 -0.73 -7.26
CA MET A 59 0.27 -0.25 -8.25
C MET A 59 0.99 0.34 -9.46
N ASP A 60 2.05 1.13 -9.28
CA ASP A 60 2.82 1.73 -10.37
C ASP A 60 3.47 0.67 -11.26
N MET A 61 4.04 -0.38 -10.66
CA MET A 61 4.62 -1.50 -11.40
C MET A 61 3.53 -2.27 -12.19
N MET A 62 2.43 -2.63 -11.53
CA MET A 62 1.33 -3.34 -12.16
C MET A 62 0.71 -2.54 -13.33
N VAL A 63 0.48 -1.24 -13.14
CA VAL A 63 -0.08 -0.36 -14.18
C VAL A 63 0.85 -0.33 -15.40
N ARG A 64 2.17 -0.23 -15.19
CA ARG A 64 3.15 -0.25 -16.27
C ARG A 64 3.11 -1.55 -17.05
N GLU A 65 3.07 -2.69 -16.36
CA GLU A 65 3.02 -4.01 -17.00
C GLU A 65 1.71 -4.21 -17.76
N ILE A 66 0.57 -3.82 -17.16
CA ILE A 66 -0.74 -3.89 -17.83
C ILE A 66 -0.80 -2.99 -19.06
N ARG A 67 -0.14 -1.82 -19.05
CA ARG A 67 -0.11 -0.94 -20.24
C ARG A 67 0.57 -1.58 -21.44
N MET A 68 1.57 -2.44 -21.20
CA MET A 68 2.28 -3.17 -22.26
C MET A 68 1.54 -4.42 -22.74
N ALA A 69 0.42 -4.78 -22.12
CA ALA A 69 -0.36 -5.95 -22.52
C ALA A 69 -0.72 -5.91 -24.00
N GLY A 70 -0.51 -7.03 -24.69
CA GLY A 70 -0.83 -7.20 -26.11
C GLY A 70 0.19 -6.59 -27.06
N TYR A 71 1.37 -6.18 -26.57
CA TYR A 71 2.47 -5.80 -27.46
C TYR A 71 2.88 -7.01 -28.31
N ASP A 72 2.68 -6.92 -29.62
CA ASP A 72 2.91 -7.99 -30.60
C ASP A 72 3.57 -7.41 -31.86
N PRO A 73 4.89 -7.21 -31.87
CA PRO A 73 5.60 -6.65 -33.01
C PRO A 73 5.64 -7.60 -34.22
N THR A 74 5.47 -8.91 -34.01
CA THR A 74 5.52 -9.91 -35.08
C THR A 74 4.15 -10.26 -35.66
N ASN A 75 3.06 -9.70 -35.09
CA ASN A 75 1.66 -9.95 -35.46
C ASN A 75 1.31 -11.44 -35.52
N TYR A 76 1.78 -12.23 -34.56
CA TYR A 76 1.49 -13.67 -34.51
C TYR A 76 0.13 -13.98 -33.86
N GLY A 77 -0.60 -12.96 -33.41
CA GLY A 77 -1.98 -13.09 -32.92
C GLY A 77 -2.06 -13.21 -31.40
N LEU A 78 -1.22 -12.47 -30.68
CA LEU A 78 -1.19 -12.47 -29.22
C LEU A 78 -2.49 -11.91 -28.61
N ILE A 79 -3.10 -12.67 -27.70
CA ILE A 79 -4.11 -12.13 -26.78
C ILE A 79 -3.38 -11.61 -25.54
N GLY A 80 -3.27 -10.28 -25.40
CA GLY A 80 -2.46 -9.65 -24.35
C GLY A 80 -2.93 -9.87 -22.91
N ILE A 81 -4.16 -10.35 -22.70
CA ILE A 81 -4.68 -10.72 -21.40
C ILE A 81 -5.02 -12.22 -21.43
N GLY A 82 -4.39 -12.99 -20.55
CA GLY A 82 -4.68 -14.42 -20.38
C GLY A 82 -5.75 -14.66 -19.33
N THR A 83 -5.41 -15.42 -18.28
CA THR A 83 -6.26 -15.61 -17.10
C THR A 83 -6.69 -14.26 -16.49
N ASN A 84 -7.99 -14.03 -16.30
CA ASN A 84 -8.56 -12.73 -15.93
C ASN A 84 -9.68 -12.84 -14.88
N THR A 85 -9.35 -13.36 -13.70
CA THR A 85 -10.32 -13.50 -12.60
C THR A 85 -10.41 -12.22 -11.77
N THR A 86 -11.38 -12.16 -10.86
CA THR A 86 -11.54 -11.02 -9.95
C THR A 86 -10.32 -10.77 -9.06
N THR A 87 -9.45 -11.76 -8.85
CA THR A 87 -8.29 -11.66 -7.94
C THR A 87 -6.98 -12.11 -8.58
N SER A 88 -6.98 -12.40 -9.88
CA SER A 88 -5.80 -12.82 -10.63
C SER A 88 -5.83 -12.31 -12.06
N ILE A 89 -4.71 -11.79 -12.55
CA ILE A 89 -4.55 -11.36 -13.93
C ILE A 89 -3.26 -11.93 -14.50
N GLN A 90 -3.32 -12.41 -15.74
CA GLN A 90 -2.18 -12.77 -16.56
C GLN A 90 -2.06 -11.76 -17.71
N ILE A 91 -0.87 -11.21 -17.84
CA ILE A 91 -0.49 -10.17 -18.79
C ILE A 91 0.53 -10.78 -19.72
N LEU A 92 0.30 -10.66 -21.02
CA LEU A 92 1.12 -11.22 -22.06
C LEU A 92 1.58 -10.11 -23.02
N ALA A 93 2.88 -10.09 -23.34
CA ALA A 93 3.51 -9.15 -24.25
C ALA A 93 4.76 -9.80 -24.88
N ASP A 94 4.92 -9.73 -26.20
CA ASP A 94 6.10 -10.20 -26.95
C ASP A 94 7.15 -9.08 -26.99
N LEU A 95 7.93 -8.94 -25.92
CA LEU A 95 8.83 -7.82 -25.71
C LEU A 95 10.10 -7.92 -26.55
N ASP A 96 10.55 -9.14 -26.84
CA ASP A 96 11.75 -9.39 -27.65
C ASP A 96 11.45 -9.63 -29.14
N GLY A 97 10.17 -9.78 -29.52
CA GLY A 97 9.75 -9.96 -30.90
C GLY A 97 10.07 -11.34 -31.47
N ASN A 98 10.17 -12.36 -30.63
CA ASN A 98 10.47 -13.73 -31.06
C ASN A 98 9.21 -14.54 -31.43
N GLY A 99 8.01 -13.97 -31.23
CA GLY A 99 6.73 -14.64 -31.52
C GLY A 99 6.28 -15.64 -30.46
N THR A 100 6.84 -15.57 -29.25
CA THR A 100 6.47 -16.39 -28.09
C THR A 100 6.52 -15.52 -26.83
N THR A 101 5.66 -15.78 -25.84
CA THR A 101 5.67 -15.05 -24.56
C THR A 101 6.13 -15.90 -23.37
N THR A 102 6.34 -17.19 -23.57
CA THR A 102 6.61 -18.15 -22.49
C THR A 102 8.11 -18.24 -22.17
N ALA A 103 8.96 -17.86 -23.12
CA ALA A 103 10.41 -18.01 -23.04
C ALA A 103 11.13 -16.72 -22.64
N GLY A 104 10.59 -15.54 -22.96
CA GLY A 104 11.23 -14.28 -22.61
C GLY A 104 10.95 -13.80 -21.19
N LEU A 105 11.86 -12.96 -20.71
CA LEU A 105 11.74 -12.34 -19.40
C LEU A 105 10.66 -11.26 -19.46
N ASN A 106 9.75 -11.30 -18.48
CA ASN A 106 8.67 -10.31 -18.33
C ASN A 106 7.63 -10.28 -19.48
N GLU A 107 7.56 -11.35 -20.26
CA GLU A 107 6.60 -11.50 -21.36
C GLU A 107 5.31 -12.20 -20.96
N ASP A 108 5.36 -13.06 -19.94
CA ASP A 108 4.20 -13.63 -19.24
C ASP A 108 4.30 -13.26 -17.77
N ILE A 109 3.38 -12.41 -17.30
CA ILE A 109 3.33 -11.96 -15.92
C ILE A 109 1.98 -12.30 -15.34
N THR A 110 1.96 -13.04 -14.23
CA THR A 110 0.72 -13.33 -13.51
C THR A 110 0.75 -12.74 -12.12
N TYR A 111 -0.24 -11.94 -11.77
CA TYR A 111 -0.50 -11.48 -10.41
C TYR A 111 -1.67 -12.25 -9.81
N SER A 112 -1.54 -12.69 -8.56
CA SER A 112 -2.62 -13.38 -7.85
C SER A 112 -2.66 -12.95 -6.38
N TYR A 113 -3.88 -12.81 -5.85
CA TYR A 113 -4.12 -12.51 -4.45
C TYR A 113 -4.29 -13.76 -3.61
N TYR A 114 -3.60 -13.74 -2.48
CA TYR A 114 -3.70 -14.73 -1.42
C TYR A 114 -4.40 -14.05 -0.25
N GLY A 115 -5.68 -14.35 -0.08
CA GLY A 115 -6.55 -13.75 0.93
C GLY A 115 -6.19 -14.13 2.36
N ALA A 116 -6.99 -13.68 3.33
CA ALA A 116 -6.73 -13.91 4.76
C ALA A 116 -6.66 -15.40 5.15
N ASN A 117 -7.31 -16.28 4.37
CA ASN A 117 -7.38 -17.72 4.64
C ASN A 117 -6.32 -18.54 3.88
N SER A 118 -5.30 -17.89 3.30
CA SER A 118 -4.28 -18.54 2.46
C SER A 118 -3.04 -19.03 3.23
N GLY A 119 -3.19 -19.35 4.52
CA GLY A 119 -2.10 -19.92 5.34
C GLY A 119 -0.88 -19.02 5.44
N ALA A 120 0.32 -19.55 5.17
CA ALA A 120 1.59 -18.81 5.22
C ALA A 120 1.68 -17.66 4.19
N ASP A 121 0.84 -17.70 3.15
CA ASP A 121 0.75 -16.66 2.13
C ASP A 121 -0.40 -15.68 2.38
N ALA A 122 -1.05 -15.74 3.55
CA ALA A 122 -2.20 -14.91 3.84
C ALA A 122 -1.92 -13.41 3.70
N CYS A 123 -2.86 -12.69 3.08
CA CYS A 123 -2.82 -11.25 2.86
C CYS A 123 -1.62 -10.78 2.03
N LYS A 124 -1.31 -11.52 0.95
CA LYS A 124 -0.21 -11.20 0.03
C LYS A 124 -0.70 -11.13 -1.40
N ILE A 125 -0.07 -10.27 -2.20
CA ILE A 125 -0.08 -10.37 -3.66
C ILE A 125 1.20 -11.09 -4.06
N LYS A 126 1.07 -12.10 -4.90
CA LYS A 126 2.22 -12.80 -5.49
C LYS A 126 2.30 -12.52 -6.98
N ARG A 127 3.52 -12.46 -7.50
CA ARG A 127 3.84 -12.25 -8.91
C ARG A 127 4.58 -13.47 -9.45
N LYS A 128 4.19 -13.93 -10.63
CA LYS A 128 4.85 -14.97 -11.42
C LYS A 128 5.40 -14.34 -12.70
N THR A 129 6.53 -14.81 -13.19
CA THR A 129 7.10 -14.36 -14.47
C THR A 129 7.58 -15.55 -15.28
N GLY A 130 7.11 -15.65 -16.52
CA GLY A 130 7.35 -16.78 -17.42
C GLY A 130 6.98 -18.12 -16.78
N GLY A 131 7.83 -19.12 -17.03
CA GLY A 131 7.73 -20.46 -16.44
C GLY A 131 8.10 -20.57 -14.95
N GLY A 132 8.40 -19.46 -14.26
CA GLY A 132 8.73 -19.45 -12.84
C GLY A 132 7.54 -19.73 -11.91
N GLY A 133 7.83 -19.88 -10.60
CA GLY A 133 6.80 -19.97 -9.55
C GLY A 133 6.34 -18.61 -9.04
N PHE A 134 5.21 -18.57 -8.33
CA PHE A 134 4.72 -17.36 -7.66
C PHE A 134 5.65 -16.93 -6.52
N GLN A 135 6.19 -15.72 -6.63
CA GLN A 135 7.00 -15.06 -5.59
C GLN A 135 6.18 -14.00 -4.85
N PRO A 136 6.42 -13.77 -3.55
CA PRO A 136 5.83 -12.65 -2.83
C PRO A 136 6.17 -11.33 -3.53
N PHE A 137 5.16 -10.50 -3.77
CA PHE A 137 5.32 -9.18 -4.37
C PHE A 137 5.00 -8.08 -3.36
N VAL A 138 3.86 -8.20 -2.68
CA VAL A 138 3.42 -7.23 -1.66
C VAL A 138 2.77 -7.96 -0.50
N ASP A 139 3.18 -7.60 0.71
CA ASP A 139 2.60 -8.09 1.95
C ASP A 139 1.55 -7.11 2.52
N ASN A 140 0.79 -7.58 3.50
CA ASN A 140 -0.21 -6.80 4.22
C ASN A 140 -1.30 -6.22 3.32
N ILE A 141 -1.83 -7.05 2.43
CA ILE A 141 -2.97 -6.72 1.57
C ILE A 141 -4.25 -7.32 2.15
N ALA A 142 -5.25 -6.48 2.37
CA ALA A 142 -6.58 -6.88 2.82
C ALA A 142 -7.54 -7.20 1.67
N GLY A 143 -7.30 -6.61 0.49
CA GLY A 143 -8.10 -6.87 -0.71
C GLY A 143 -7.34 -6.52 -1.98
N PHE A 144 -7.61 -7.28 -3.03
CA PHE A 144 -7.02 -7.07 -4.34
C PHE A 144 -8.00 -7.57 -5.39
N ASN A 145 -8.48 -6.64 -6.22
CA ASN A 145 -9.59 -6.90 -7.11
C ASN A 145 -9.37 -6.27 -8.49
N PHE A 146 -9.73 -7.02 -9.52
CA PHE A 146 -9.83 -6.56 -10.89
C PHE A 146 -11.28 -6.48 -11.35
N LEU A 147 -11.58 -5.45 -12.13
CA LEU A 147 -12.77 -5.36 -12.96
C LEU A 147 -12.31 -5.04 -14.38
N TYR A 148 -12.88 -5.74 -15.35
CA TYR A 148 -12.50 -5.62 -16.75
C TYR A 148 -13.66 -5.05 -17.55
N TYR A 149 -13.35 -4.16 -18.48
CA TYR A 149 -14.33 -3.54 -19.36
C TYR A 149 -13.87 -3.67 -20.81
N ASP A 150 -14.84 -3.74 -21.71
CA ASP A 150 -14.63 -3.65 -23.14
C ASP A 150 -14.40 -2.20 -23.61
N GLY A 151 -14.24 -2.00 -24.92
CA GLY A 151 -14.03 -0.67 -25.51
C GLY A 151 -15.21 0.28 -25.36
N SER A 152 -16.41 -0.24 -25.03
CA SER A 152 -17.61 0.56 -24.77
C SER A 152 -17.78 0.91 -23.29
N GLY A 153 -16.92 0.38 -22.41
CA GLY A 153 -17.03 0.54 -20.96
C GLY A 153 -17.98 -0.45 -20.29
N THR A 154 -18.41 -1.50 -21.00
CA THR A 154 -19.26 -2.56 -20.44
C THR A 154 -18.39 -3.62 -19.77
N THR A 155 -18.79 -4.12 -18.60
CA THR A 155 -18.03 -5.18 -17.90
C THR A 155 -17.96 -6.45 -18.75
N THR A 156 -16.78 -7.00 -18.90
CA THR A 156 -16.57 -8.23 -19.67
C THR A 156 -15.64 -9.18 -18.92
N THR A 157 -15.77 -10.48 -19.19
CA THR A 157 -14.81 -11.51 -18.77
C THR A 157 -14.14 -12.17 -19.98
N ALA A 158 -14.53 -11.80 -21.21
CA ALA A 158 -13.93 -12.31 -22.42
C ALA A 158 -12.58 -11.61 -22.64
N ALA A 159 -11.49 -12.36 -22.47
CA ALA A 159 -10.12 -11.86 -22.55
C ALA A 159 -9.84 -11.03 -23.83
N ALA A 160 -10.29 -11.52 -24.98
CA ALA A 160 -10.11 -10.86 -26.27
C ALA A 160 -10.85 -9.50 -26.39
N SER A 161 -11.89 -9.28 -25.60
CA SER A 161 -12.69 -8.05 -25.63
C SER A 161 -12.25 -7.01 -24.59
N ILE A 162 -11.31 -7.34 -23.70
CA ILE A 162 -10.85 -6.43 -22.65
C ILE A 162 -10.10 -5.26 -23.28
N ARG A 163 -10.49 -4.03 -22.93
CA ARG A 163 -9.83 -2.78 -23.33
C ARG A 163 -9.50 -1.88 -22.15
N GLN A 164 -10.16 -2.09 -21.01
CA GLN A 164 -9.89 -1.33 -19.79
C GLN A 164 -9.88 -2.24 -18.58
N ILE A 165 -8.98 -1.97 -17.64
CA ILE A 165 -8.76 -2.78 -16.45
C ILE A 165 -8.71 -1.87 -15.24
N LYS A 166 -9.69 -2.02 -14.34
CA LYS A 166 -9.71 -1.34 -13.05
C LYS A 166 -9.13 -2.24 -11.99
N ILE A 167 -8.06 -1.77 -11.35
CA ILE A 167 -7.36 -2.43 -10.26
C ILE A 167 -7.74 -1.74 -8.97
N THR A 168 -8.08 -2.50 -7.94
CA THR A 168 -8.31 -1.99 -6.59
C THR A 168 -7.46 -2.78 -5.61
N ILE A 169 -6.59 -2.08 -4.88
CA ILE A 169 -5.73 -2.66 -3.84
C ILE A 169 -6.09 -2.02 -2.50
N THR A 170 -6.40 -2.84 -1.52
CA THR A 170 -6.61 -2.40 -0.14
C THR A 170 -5.47 -2.91 0.72
N GLY A 171 -4.56 -2.03 1.10
CA GLY A 171 -3.50 -2.32 2.06
C GLY A 171 -4.03 -2.28 3.49
N LYS A 172 -3.34 -3.00 4.39
CA LYS A 172 -3.52 -2.91 5.85
C LYS A 172 -2.17 -2.68 6.52
N THR A 173 -2.15 -1.99 7.66
CA THR A 173 -0.92 -1.88 8.47
C THR A 173 -0.57 -3.23 9.08
N ALA A 174 0.73 -3.52 9.24
CA ALA A 174 1.18 -4.75 9.91
C ALA A 174 0.60 -4.87 11.33
N ASN A 175 0.02 -6.03 11.64
CA ASN A 175 -0.62 -6.28 12.92
C ASN A 175 0.43 -6.60 13.99
N THR A 176 0.80 -5.62 14.83
CA THR A 176 1.79 -5.81 15.91
C THR A 176 1.24 -5.49 17.30
N ALA A 177 -0.06 -5.18 17.43
CA ALA A 177 -0.68 -4.95 18.73
C ALA A 177 -2.16 -5.35 18.71
N SER A 178 -2.51 -6.35 19.52
CA SER A 178 -3.87 -6.89 19.66
C SER A 178 -4.96 -5.87 20.02
N ASN A 179 -4.58 -4.68 20.50
CA ASN A 179 -5.50 -3.70 21.09
C ASN A 179 -5.73 -2.42 20.26
N LEU A 180 -5.14 -2.28 19.06
CA LEU A 180 -5.28 -1.06 18.24
C LEU A 180 -5.96 -1.23 16.88
N GLY A 181 -6.15 -2.47 16.44
CA GLY A 181 -6.68 -2.77 15.12
C GLY A 181 -5.75 -2.31 13.98
N CYS A 182 -5.93 -2.91 12.81
CA CYS A 182 -5.22 -2.47 11.61
C CYS A 182 -5.86 -1.20 11.05
N LYS A 183 -5.04 -0.29 10.52
CA LYS A 183 -5.52 0.76 9.60
C LYS A 183 -5.51 0.22 8.18
N TYR A 184 -6.42 0.74 7.36
CA TYR A 184 -6.60 0.31 5.97
C TYR A 184 -6.44 1.52 5.04
N GLY A 185 -5.98 1.26 3.82
CA GLY A 185 -5.93 2.24 2.75
C GLY A 185 -6.25 1.59 1.41
N THR A 186 -7.20 2.16 0.68
CA THR A 186 -7.63 1.64 -0.63
C THR A 186 -7.13 2.56 -1.74
N PHE A 187 -6.53 1.94 -2.75
CA PHE A 187 -6.04 2.58 -3.95
C PHE A 187 -6.75 1.95 -5.14
N THR A 188 -7.14 2.78 -6.09
CA THR A 188 -7.82 2.34 -7.30
C THR A 188 -7.21 3.04 -8.50
N SER A 189 -6.95 2.28 -9.56
CA SER A 189 -6.46 2.78 -10.83
C SER A 189 -7.23 2.15 -11.97
N LEU A 190 -7.58 2.94 -12.99
CA LEU A 190 -8.13 2.47 -14.25
C LEU A 190 -7.02 2.55 -15.30
N VAL A 191 -6.71 1.42 -15.93
CA VAL A 191 -5.65 1.29 -16.91
C VAL A 191 -6.27 0.93 -18.26
N ILE A 192 -5.82 1.59 -19.31
CA ILE A 192 -6.19 1.31 -20.70
C ILE A 192 -4.91 0.84 -21.39
N PRO A 193 -4.76 -0.46 -21.68
CA PRO A 193 -3.59 -0.97 -22.38
C PRO A 193 -3.48 -0.41 -23.80
N GLU A 194 -2.27 -0.02 -24.21
CA GLU A 194 -2.06 0.71 -25.46
C GLU A 194 -2.24 -0.20 -26.68
N ASN A 195 -1.80 -1.45 -26.57
CA ASN A 195 -1.79 -2.40 -27.69
C ASN A 195 -3.08 -3.22 -27.83
N LEU A 196 -4.03 -3.07 -26.90
CA LEU A 196 -5.31 -3.78 -26.99
C LEU A 196 -6.37 -3.00 -27.76
N ASN A 197 -6.17 -1.74 -28.10
CA ASN A 197 -7.20 -0.86 -28.68
C ASN A 197 -7.53 -1.09 -30.17
N TYR A 198 -7.04 -2.18 -30.76
CA TYR A 198 -7.28 -2.55 -32.15
C TYR A 198 -8.32 -3.67 -32.28
#